data_AF-A0A4R2CLT6-F1
#
_entry.id   AF-A0A4R2CLT6-F1
#
_cell.length_a   1.000
_cell.length_b   1.000
_cell.length_c   1.000
_cell.angle_alpha   90.00
_cell.angle_beta   90.00
_cell.angle_gamma   90.00
#
_symmetry.space_group_name_H-M   'P 1'
#
loop_
_entity.id
_entity.type
_entity.pdbx_description
1 polymer ?
#
loop_
_entity_poly.entity_id
_entity_poly.type
_entity_poly.pdbx_seq_one_letter_code
_entity_poly.pdbx_strand_id
1 'polypeptide(L)'
;MFRNLARLLPLPEQLFDIHPLQLSRWLDEAWATASTVPDIGINVTPPPPTPPAPFLGDPAIIAAIDLPLPSPTGRPFPVPSGITTGSVETFSGVPFPFPTSPGLIADHLIYAYLLESTGVVEIMAEVVRRFAVGETLNPVGIAATRWLRTTEELFFRDPPLYSIQGIVSEMRPDQRINRRNAYWRMFGLEPPHSIPSRWARSGLPAEAWKQDTGGGVNSGFREKWTELLRQVWLGFENANNGIGPNATDKEYVAFLCTALRDMMAMRRRGAMLAREEFTYVAYLSYFHLTLDTGSTTETPIVSDLDARGPGPAERLEKIAAKVGMTPAARSRELFELADLMSGLLRAIELNVFTTGDQAELLYLNLGTNQTLLQDMNRIIDLWQSATGDRVKDRPSGTRPQPVRLPNPASPGVAPPPPPPTAPVMVTGTPPAQALAAQNGHG
;
A
#
# COMPACT_ATOMS: atom_id res chain seq x y z
N MET A 1 9.17 -6.48 0.21
CA MET A 1 9.92 -6.99 1.38
C MET A 1 10.61 -8.36 1.18
N PHE A 2 9.93 -9.52 1.05
CA PHE A 2 10.61 -10.82 0.84
C PHE A 2 11.44 -10.86 -0.45
N ARG A 3 11.01 -10.14 -1.50
CA ARG A 3 11.81 -9.92 -2.72
C ARG A 3 13.13 -9.20 -2.44
N ASN A 4 13.15 -8.23 -1.53
CA ASN A 4 14.37 -7.53 -1.14
C ASN A 4 15.28 -8.44 -0.31
N LEU A 5 14.71 -9.22 0.60
CA LEU A 5 15.45 -10.24 1.35
C LEU A 5 16.08 -11.29 0.42
N ALA A 6 15.34 -11.77 -0.58
CA ALA A 6 15.83 -12.75 -1.54
C ALA A 6 17.03 -12.23 -2.37
N ARG A 7 17.09 -10.92 -2.68
CA ARG A 7 18.23 -10.30 -3.37
C ARG A 7 19.51 -10.27 -2.52
N LEU A 8 19.42 -10.45 -1.21
CA LEU A 8 20.57 -10.54 -0.31
C LEU A 8 21.14 -11.96 -0.25
N LEU A 9 20.43 -12.95 -0.78
CA LEU A 9 20.88 -14.34 -0.83
C LEU A 9 21.70 -14.60 -2.10
N PRO A 10 22.64 -15.58 -2.10
CA PRO A 10 23.38 -15.97 -3.29
C PRO A 10 22.47 -16.38 -4.46
N LEU A 11 21.35 -17.02 -4.14
CA LEU A 11 20.29 -17.36 -5.09
C LEU A 11 18.93 -17.02 -4.45
N PRO A 12 18.04 -16.27 -5.15
CA PRO A 12 16.77 -15.82 -4.58
C PRO A 12 15.85 -16.93 -4.06
N GLU A 13 15.84 -18.08 -4.74
CA GLU A 13 15.01 -19.24 -4.40
C GLU A 13 15.42 -19.94 -3.09
N GLN A 14 16.65 -19.71 -2.61
CA GLN A 14 17.09 -20.25 -1.31
C GLN A 14 16.25 -19.72 -0.15
N LEU A 15 15.52 -18.62 -0.34
CA LEU A 15 14.58 -18.11 0.65
C LEU A 15 13.55 -19.16 1.08
N PHE A 16 13.14 -20.05 0.16
CA PHE A 16 12.15 -21.09 0.42
C PHE A 16 12.69 -22.30 1.18
N ASP A 17 14.02 -22.42 1.32
CA ASP A 17 14.66 -23.44 2.15
C ASP A 17 14.82 -22.99 3.62
N ILE A 18 14.58 -21.70 3.89
CA ILE A 18 14.77 -21.11 5.22
C ILE A 18 13.58 -21.48 6.12
N HIS A 19 13.90 -21.84 7.37
CA HIS A 19 12.87 -22.23 8.34
C HIS A 19 11.85 -21.09 8.57
N PRO A 20 10.54 -21.37 8.64
CA PRO A 20 9.50 -20.32 8.79
C PRO A 20 9.70 -19.42 10.00
N LEU A 21 10.14 -19.99 11.14
CA LEU A 21 10.47 -19.21 12.33
C LEU A 21 11.55 -18.14 12.08
N GLN A 22 12.56 -18.46 11.25
CA GLN A 22 13.62 -17.51 10.92
C GLN A 22 13.09 -16.39 10.00
N LEU A 23 12.24 -16.75 9.03
CA LEU A 23 11.57 -15.77 8.17
C LEU A 23 10.66 -14.83 8.99
N SER A 24 9.93 -15.35 9.99
CA SER A 24 9.16 -14.53 10.94
C SER A 24 10.05 -13.60 11.74
N ARG A 25 11.21 -14.04 12.23
CA ARG A 25 12.14 -13.17 12.98
C ARG A 25 12.67 -12.03 12.12
N TRP A 26 13.00 -12.30 10.86
CA TRP A 26 13.42 -11.24 9.94
C TRP A 26 12.29 -10.26 9.61
N LEU A 27 11.03 -10.69 9.66
CA LEU A 27 9.89 -9.76 9.60
C LEU A 27 9.88 -8.81 10.79
N ASP A 28 10.13 -9.31 12.00
CA ASP A 28 10.20 -8.48 13.21
C ASP A 28 11.40 -7.50 13.15
N GLU A 29 12.56 -7.95 12.66
CA GLU A 29 13.74 -7.08 12.44
C GLU A 29 13.51 -6.02 11.34
N ALA A 30 12.84 -6.42 10.25
CA ALA A 30 12.44 -5.50 9.19
C ALA A 30 11.45 -4.44 9.71
N TRP A 31 10.53 -4.83 10.59
CA TRP A 31 9.60 -3.91 11.24
C TRP A 31 10.34 -2.86 12.08
N ALA A 32 11.30 -3.28 12.91
CA ALA A 32 12.09 -2.37 13.74
C ALA A 32 12.89 -1.35 12.90
N THR A 33 13.27 -1.72 11.68
CA THR A 33 14.00 -0.85 10.72
C THR A 33 13.09 -0.13 9.72
N ALA A 34 11.78 -0.40 9.71
CA ALA A 34 10.80 0.17 8.78
C ALA A 34 10.57 1.68 8.95
N SER A 35 11.15 2.28 10.00
CA SER A 35 11.23 3.74 10.18
C SER A 35 12.16 4.38 9.14
N THR A 36 13.08 3.62 8.56
CA THR A 36 14.06 4.12 7.61
C THR A 36 13.53 4.04 6.19
N VAL A 37 13.52 5.19 5.53
CA VAL A 37 13.16 5.32 4.12
C VAL A 37 14.40 5.02 3.29
N PRO A 38 14.34 4.07 2.34
CA PRO A 38 15.39 3.93 1.35
C PRO A 38 15.43 5.16 0.43
N ASP A 39 16.63 5.55 0.02
CA ASP A 39 16.83 6.54 -1.01
C ASP A 39 16.08 6.10 -2.29
N ILE A 40 15.11 6.91 -2.72
CA ILE A 40 14.30 6.66 -3.93
C ILE A 40 15.06 7.00 -5.21
N GLY A 41 16.37 7.28 -5.13
CA GLY A 41 17.22 7.54 -6.28
C GLY A 41 16.96 8.89 -6.95
N ILE A 42 16.19 9.75 -6.28
CA ILE A 42 15.97 11.12 -6.71
C ILE A 42 16.92 11.98 -5.89
N ASN A 43 17.92 12.59 -6.55
CA ASN A 43 18.74 13.64 -5.97
C ASN A 43 17.87 14.90 -5.79
N VAL A 44 16.93 14.86 -4.84
CA VAL A 44 16.13 16.03 -4.48
C VAL A 44 17.07 17.01 -3.79
N THR A 45 17.08 18.26 -4.23
CA THR A 45 17.83 19.33 -3.57
C THR A 45 16.82 20.32 -2.98
N PRO A 46 16.80 20.54 -1.66
CA PRO A 46 17.65 19.90 -0.64
C PRO A 46 17.28 18.42 -0.42
N PRO A 47 18.24 17.59 0.07
CA PRO A 47 17.97 16.19 0.38
C PRO A 47 16.82 16.08 1.40
N PRO A 48 16.07 14.96 1.40
CA PRO A 48 15.00 14.75 2.36
C PRO A 48 15.52 14.93 3.79
N PRO A 49 14.67 15.42 4.72
CA PRO A 49 15.07 15.74 6.07
C PRO A 49 15.72 14.52 6.74
N THR A 50 16.85 14.77 7.40
CA THR A 50 17.58 13.78 8.20
C THR A 50 17.20 14.01 9.68
N PRO A 51 16.78 12.98 10.44
CA PRO A 51 16.66 11.56 10.05
C PRO A 51 15.49 11.29 9.10
N PRO A 52 15.56 10.22 8.27
CA PRO A 52 14.51 9.87 7.31
C PRO A 52 13.15 9.86 7.99
N ALA A 53 12.17 10.55 7.39
CA ALA A 53 10.82 10.60 7.90
C ALA A 53 10.24 9.17 7.93
N PRO A 54 9.65 8.73 9.05
CA PRO A 54 9.07 7.40 9.17
C PRO A 54 7.96 7.16 8.13
N PHE A 55 8.11 6.11 7.34
CA PHE A 55 7.14 5.72 6.33
C PHE A 55 5.77 5.32 6.92
N LEU A 56 5.76 4.75 8.12
CA LEU A 56 4.57 4.22 8.79
C LEU A 56 3.83 5.24 9.68
N GLY A 57 4.03 6.54 9.46
CA GLY A 57 3.34 7.61 10.18
C GLY A 57 4.23 8.27 11.24
N ASP A 58 3.93 8.10 12.53
CA ASP A 58 4.69 8.71 13.62
C ASP A 58 5.94 7.86 13.95
N PRO A 59 7.16 8.41 14.08
CA PRO A 59 8.35 7.59 14.28
C PRO A 59 8.34 6.88 15.64
N ALA A 60 7.72 7.48 16.65
CA ALA A 60 7.55 6.86 17.96
C ALA A 60 6.60 5.67 17.91
N ILE A 61 5.80 5.55 16.85
CA ILE A 61 4.80 4.49 16.74
C ILE A 61 5.42 3.12 16.59
N ILE A 62 6.49 3.00 15.81
CA ILE A 62 7.14 1.72 15.56
C ILE A 62 7.61 1.13 16.89
N ALA A 63 8.20 1.97 17.77
CA ALA A 63 8.58 1.57 19.12
C ALA A 63 7.38 1.31 20.05
N ALA A 64 6.28 2.05 19.90
CA ALA A 64 5.09 1.91 20.75
C ALA A 64 4.29 0.62 20.47
N ILE A 65 4.33 0.11 19.24
CA ILE A 65 3.67 -1.14 18.83
C ILE A 65 4.66 -2.25 18.49
N ASP A 66 5.94 -2.03 18.78
CA ASP A 66 6.96 -3.08 18.72
C ASP A 66 6.59 -4.19 19.71
N LEU A 67 7.09 -5.38 19.44
CA LEU A 67 7.01 -6.43 20.46
C LEU A 67 7.75 -5.91 21.71
N PRO A 68 7.16 -6.05 22.91
CA PRO A 68 7.83 -5.62 24.12
C PRO A 68 9.19 -6.30 24.18
N LEU A 69 10.25 -5.48 24.17
CA LEU A 69 11.58 -5.98 24.43
C LEU A 69 11.52 -6.75 25.75
N PRO A 70 12.24 -7.88 25.89
CA PRO A 70 12.20 -8.68 27.11
C PRO A 70 12.75 -7.93 28.36
N SER A 71 13.07 -6.64 28.25
CA SER A 71 13.32 -5.74 29.36
C SER A 71 12.67 -4.35 29.17
N PRO A 72 12.04 -3.78 30.22
CA PRO A 72 11.57 -2.39 30.25
C PRO A 72 12.66 -1.31 30.13
N THR A 73 13.94 -1.70 30.20
CA THR A 73 15.07 -0.75 30.17
C THR A 73 15.71 -0.60 28.78
N GLY A 74 15.16 -1.24 27.74
CA GLY A 74 15.75 -1.28 26.40
C GLY A 74 17.07 -2.07 26.33
N ARG A 75 17.56 -2.60 27.47
CA ARG A 75 18.66 -3.55 27.51
C ARG A 75 18.11 -4.90 27.09
N PRO A 76 18.70 -5.59 26.10
CA PRO A 76 18.35 -6.98 25.83
C PRO A 76 18.36 -7.74 27.16
N PHE A 77 17.31 -8.49 27.45
CA PHE A 77 17.34 -9.41 28.58
C PHE A 77 18.61 -10.27 28.41
N PRO A 78 19.52 -10.33 29.38
CA PRO A 78 20.86 -10.91 29.20
C PRO A 78 20.83 -12.44 29.07
N VAL A 79 19.64 -13.02 28.88
CA VAL A 79 19.44 -14.43 28.64
C VAL A 79 18.94 -14.57 27.21
N PRO A 80 19.75 -15.15 26.31
CA PRO A 80 19.37 -15.39 24.93
C PRO A 80 18.07 -16.20 24.87
N SER A 81 17.18 -15.93 23.92
CA SER A 81 16.23 -16.97 23.51
C SER A 81 17.11 -18.13 23.04
N GLY A 82 17.16 -19.24 23.78
CA GLY A 82 18.02 -20.40 23.50
C GLY A 82 17.64 -21.16 22.23
N ILE A 83 17.18 -20.46 21.19
CA ILE A 83 16.72 -20.99 19.93
C ILE A 83 17.67 -20.47 18.84
N THR A 84 18.70 -21.28 18.59
CA THR A 84 19.62 -21.21 17.45
C THR A 84 19.17 -22.22 16.40
N THR A 85 18.52 -21.73 15.34
CA THR A 85 17.87 -22.56 14.30
C THR A 85 18.85 -23.27 13.35
N GLY A 86 20.15 -22.95 13.41
CA GLY A 86 21.21 -23.58 12.61
C GLY A 86 22.21 -24.45 13.39
N SER A 87 22.11 -24.48 14.73
CA SER A 87 22.87 -25.36 15.61
C SER A 87 22.22 -25.30 16.99
N VAL A 88 21.42 -26.31 17.33
CA VAL A 88 20.72 -26.38 18.62
C VAL A 88 21.68 -26.47 19.83
N GLU A 89 22.99 -26.63 19.62
CA GLU A 89 23.99 -26.80 20.69
C GLU A 89 25.07 -25.71 20.77
N THR A 90 25.12 -24.72 19.87
CA THR A 90 26.14 -23.66 19.93
C THR A 90 25.60 -22.24 19.77
N PHE A 91 25.97 -21.39 20.73
CA PHE A 91 25.66 -19.97 20.82
C PHE A 91 26.76 -19.15 20.12
N SER A 92 26.47 -18.43 19.04
CA SER A 92 27.47 -17.57 18.38
C SER A 92 27.33 -16.08 18.67
N GLY A 93 26.16 -15.57 19.09
CA GLY A 93 26.00 -14.16 19.51
C GLY A 93 26.34 -13.10 18.45
N VAL A 94 26.67 -13.50 17.22
CA VAL A 94 26.99 -12.60 16.10
C VAL A 94 25.77 -12.55 15.18
N PRO A 95 25.07 -11.41 15.06
CA PRO A 95 24.10 -11.24 13.98
C PRO A 95 24.85 -11.43 12.66
N PHE A 96 24.24 -12.14 11.70
CA PHE A 96 24.82 -12.29 10.36
C PHE A 96 25.36 -10.92 9.89
N PRO A 97 26.60 -10.85 9.39
CA PRO A 97 27.16 -9.59 8.92
C PRO A 97 26.48 -9.25 7.60
N PHE A 98 25.25 -8.75 7.67
CA PHE A 98 24.72 -7.96 6.58
C PHE A 98 25.52 -6.67 6.58
N PRO A 99 26.09 -6.24 5.44
CA PRO A 99 26.65 -4.90 5.33
C PRO A 99 25.58 -3.90 5.78
N THR A 100 26.00 -2.73 6.24
CA THR A 100 25.23 -1.56 6.72
C THR A 100 24.27 -0.97 5.66
N SER A 101 23.51 -1.84 5.02
CA SER A 101 22.60 -1.65 3.92
C SER A 101 21.33 -0.98 4.45
N PRO A 102 20.63 -0.16 3.63
CA PRO A 102 19.30 0.31 3.97
C PRO A 102 18.45 -0.88 4.43
N GLY A 103 17.70 -0.71 5.53
CA GLY A 103 16.88 -1.77 6.11
C GLY A 103 15.93 -2.42 5.08
N LEU A 104 15.36 -3.58 5.42
CA LEU A 104 14.44 -4.28 4.53
C LEU A 104 13.28 -3.35 4.13
N ILE A 105 13.29 -2.94 2.86
CA ILE A 105 12.31 -2.00 2.32
C ILE A 105 10.95 -2.71 2.26
N ALA A 106 9.99 -2.23 3.06
CA ALA A 106 8.58 -2.54 2.87
C ALA A 106 8.10 -1.89 1.56
N ASP A 107 7.04 -2.40 0.96
CA ASP A 107 6.32 -1.75 -0.14
C ASP A 107 5.12 -0.96 0.44
N HIS A 108 4.45 -0.12 -0.35
CA HIS A 108 3.24 0.59 0.09
C HIS A 108 2.01 -0.34 0.02
N LEU A 109 0.97 -0.16 0.84
CA LEU A 109 -0.23 -1.02 0.84
C LEU A 109 -0.87 -1.22 -0.55
N ILE A 110 -0.74 -0.22 -1.44
CA ILE A 110 -1.25 -0.31 -2.82
C ILE A 110 -0.65 -1.50 -3.59
N TYR A 111 0.59 -1.86 -3.31
CA TYR A 111 1.26 -3.03 -3.87
C TYR A 111 0.48 -4.30 -3.53
N ALA A 112 0.15 -4.48 -2.24
CA ALA A 112 -0.62 -5.64 -1.80
C ALA A 112 -2.02 -5.65 -2.41
N TYR A 113 -2.68 -4.49 -2.50
CA TYR A 113 -3.99 -4.36 -3.13
C TYR A 113 -3.99 -4.80 -4.61
N LEU A 114 -3.02 -4.33 -5.40
CA LEU A 114 -2.92 -4.65 -6.82
C LEU A 114 -2.62 -6.13 -7.05
N LEU A 115 -1.70 -6.69 -6.25
CA LEU A 115 -1.40 -8.12 -6.32
C LEU A 115 -2.56 -8.98 -5.87
N GLU A 116 -3.23 -8.65 -4.77
CA GLU A 116 -4.41 -9.39 -4.32
C GLU A 116 -5.55 -9.31 -5.35
N SER A 117 -5.66 -8.20 -6.09
CA SER A 117 -6.64 -8.04 -7.17
C SER A 117 -6.46 -9.02 -8.33
N THR A 118 -5.27 -9.63 -8.49
CA THR A 118 -5.04 -10.72 -9.46
C THR A 118 -5.73 -12.03 -9.08
N GLY A 119 -6.12 -12.19 -7.80
CA GLY A 119 -6.59 -13.46 -7.24
C GLY A 119 -5.47 -14.35 -6.70
N VAL A 120 -4.21 -13.89 -6.69
CA VAL A 120 -3.04 -14.70 -6.27
C VAL A 120 -3.22 -15.35 -4.90
N VAL A 121 -3.76 -14.64 -3.92
CA VAL A 121 -3.94 -15.18 -2.56
C VAL A 121 -4.85 -16.39 -2.57
N GLU A 122 -5.96 -16.30 -3.30
CA GLU A 122 -6.96 -17.37 -3.35
C GLU A 122 -6.47 -18.57 -4.16
N ILE A 123 -5.75 -18.33 -5.26
CA ILE A 123 -5.11 -19.39 -6.04
C ILE A 123 -4.07 -20.12 -5.20
N MET A 124 -3.18 -19.40 -4.51
CA MET A 124 -2.15 -20.00 -3.66
C MET A 124 -2.75 -20.73 -2.45
N ALA A 125 -3.82 -20.19 -1.86
CA ALA A 125 -4.55 -20.87 -0.78
C ALA A 125 -5.13 -22.20 -1.25
N GLU A 126 -5.70 -22.26 -2.45
CA GLU A 126 -6.24 -23.49 -3.01
C GLU A 126 -5.13 -24.50 -3.35
N VAL A 127 -3.96 -24.05 -3.83
CA VAL A 127 -2.77 -24.91 -4.02
C VAL A 127 -2.36 -25.55 -2.69
N VAL A 128 -2.12 -24.73 -1.66
CA VAL A 128 -1.71 -25.21 -0.33
C VAL A 128 -2.76 -26.18 0.22
N ARG A 129 -4.05 -25.83 0.14
CA ARG A 129 -5.15 -26.67 0.61
C ARG A 129 -5.18 -28.03 -0.09
N ARG A 130 -5.01 -28.07 -1.42
CA ARG A 130 -5.06 -29.32 -2.18
C ARG A 130 -3.92 -30.26 -1.84
N PHE A 131 -2.75 -29.74 -1.47
CA PHE A 131 -1.64 -30.54 -0.96
C PHE A 131 -1.77 -30.93 0.52
N ALA A 132 -2.32 -30.05 1.36
CA ALA A 132 -2.47 -30.31 2.79
C ALA A 132 -3.62 -31.28 3.12
N VAL A 133 -4.72 -31.21 2.36
CA VAL A 133 -5.96 -31.96 2.66
C VAL A 133 -6.22 -33.11 1.70
N GLY A 134 -5.61 -33.13 0.51
CA GLY A 134 -6.03 -34.06 -0.55
C GLY A 134 -4.91 -34.68 -1.38
N GLU A 135 -5.31 -35.66 -2.20
CA GLU A 135 -4.49 -36.33 -3.23
C GLU A 135 -4.89 -35.83 -4.64
N THR A 136 -5.42 -34.60 -4.72
CA THR A 136 -6.00 -34.05 -5.96
C THR A 136 -4.97 -33.43 -6.91
N LEU A 137 -3.75 -33.20 -6.42
CA LEU A 137 -2.62 -32.75 -7.21
C LEU A 137 -1.55 -33.85 -7.17
N ASN A 138 -0.73 -33.92 -8.21
CA ASN A 138 0.37 -34.88 -8.27
C ASN A 138 1.38 -34.63 -7.14
N PRO A 139 2.03 -35.68 -6.60
CA PRO A 139 3.09 -35.52 -5.62
C PRO A 139 4.18 -34.59 -6.12
N VAL A 140 4.69 -33.75 -5.22
CA VAL A 140 5.75 -32.78 -5.50
C VAL A 140 7.06 -33.20 -4.87
N GLY A 141 8.17 -32.64 -5.34
CA GLY A 141 9.50 -32.87 -4.79
C GLY A 141 9.69 -32.20 -3.42
N ILE A 142 10.78 -32.59 -2.75
CA ILE A 142 11.11 -32.14 -1.38
C ILE A 142 11.16 -30.61 -1.28
N ALA A 143 11.71 -29.92 -2.28
CA ALA A 143 11.83 -28.47 -2.29
C ALA A 143 10.45 -27.78 -2.33
N ALA A 144 9.51 -28.27 -3.15
CA ALA A 144 8.15 -27.76 -3.17
C ALA A 144 7.39 -28.11 -1.89
N THR A 145 7.64 -29.27 -1.27
CA THR A 145 7.11 -29.59 0.07
C THR A 145 7.57 -28.58 1.13
N ARG A 146 8.83 -28.14 1.09
CA ARG A 146 9.33 -27.07 1.99
C ARG A 146 8.64 -25.74 1.72
N TRP A 147 8.46 -25.38 0.46
CA TRP A 147 7.67 -24.20 0.08
C TRP A 147 6.24 -24.29 0.62
N LEU A 148 5.56 -25.42 0.45
CA LEU A 148 4.19 -25.64 0.93
C LEU A 148 4.08 -25.47 2.44
N ARG A 149 4.95 -26.17 3.19
CA ARG A 149 5.02 -26.06 4.65
C ARG A 149 5.28 -24.62 5.08
N THR A 150 6.25 -23.94 4.47
CA THR A 150 6.61 -22.58 4.83
C THR A 150 5.47 -21.60 4.55
N THR A 151 4.80 -21.76 3.42
CA THR A 151 3.66 -20.93 3.02
C THR A 151 2.48 -21.12 3.96
N GLU A 152 2.16 -22.36 4.33
CA GLU A 152 1.10 -22.67 5.28
C GLU A 152 1.40 -22.07 6.67
N GLU A 153 2.59 -22.33 7.20
CA GLU A 153 3.01 -21.87 8.54
C GLU A 153 3.07 -20.34 8.65
N LEU A 154 3.50 -19.63 7.61
CA LEU A 154 3.61 -18.17 7.64
C LEU A 154 2.28 -17.43 7.44
N PHE A 155 1.34 -18.00 6.68
CA PHE A 155 0.23 -17.22 6.15
C PHE A 155 -1.15 -17.85 6.24
N PHE A 156 -1.25 -19.16 6.41
CA PHE A 156 -2.54 -19.87 6.49
C PHE A 156 -2.80 -20.53 7.85
N ARG A 157 -1.80 -20.54 8.73
CA ARG A 157 -1.91 -20.93 10.14
C ARG A 157 -2.10 -19.70 11.03
N ASP A 158 -2.60 -19.92 12.24
CA ASP A 158 -2.60 -18.90 13.27
C ASP A 158 -1.16 -18.42 13.56
N PRO A 159 -0.91 -17.10 13.52
CA PRO A 159 0.43 -16.58 13.73
C PRO A 159 0.92 -16.85 15.17
N PRO A 160 2.24 -16.97 15.39
CA PRO A 160 2.80 -17.10 16.73
C PRO A 160 2.34 -15.96 17.67
N LEU A 161 2.16 -16.27 18.95
CA LEU A 161 1.59 -15.37 19.97
C LEU A 161 2.34 -14.04 20.18
N TYR A 162 3.55 -13.90 19.65
CA TYR A 162 4.36 -12.69 19.73
C TYR A 162 5.17 -12.50 18.44
N SER A 163 4.46 -12.27 17.34
CA SER A 163 5.03 -11.99 16.01
C SER A 163 4.39 -10.73 15.44
N ILE A 164 5.11 -9.95 14.63
CA ILE A 164 4.55 -8.81 13.90
C ILE A 164 3.34 -9.22 13.03
N GLN A 165 3.30 -10.47 12.57
CA GLN A 165 2.19 -11.04 11.80
C GLN A 165 0.93 -11.32 12.62
N GLY A 166 1.00 -11.24 13.95
CA GLY A 166 -0.09 -11.43 14.92
C GLY A 166 -1.17 -10.33 14.89
N ILE A 167 -1.73 -10.05 13.71
CA ILE A 167 -2.81 -9.05 13.50
C ILE A 167 -4.21 -9.68 13.52
N VAL A 168 -4.29 -11.00 13.56
CA VAL A 168 -5.53 -11.77 13.74
C VAL A 168 -5.72 -12.07 15.22
N SER A 169 -6.96 -12.03 15.69
CA SER A 169 -7.34 -12.33 17.09
C SER A 169 -8.82 -12.68 17.14
N GLU A 170 -9.35 -13.03 18.30
CA GLU A 170 -10.81 -13.22 18.46
C GLU A 170 -11.62 -12.00 18.00
N MET A 171 -11.06 -10.80 18.14
CA MET A 171 -11.69 -9.53 17.71
C MET A 171 -11.57 -9.29 16.19
N ARG A 172 -10.61 -9.92 15.53
CA ARG A 172 -10.33 -9.79 14.09
C ARG A 172 -10.02 -11.17 13.51
N PRO A 173 -11.00 -12.09 13.48
CA PRO A 173 -10.72 -13.52 13.30
C PRO A 173 -10.45 -13.92 11.85
N ASP A 174 -10.85 -13.12 10.87
CA ASP A 174 -10.74 -13.46 9.46
C ASP A 174 -9.73 -12.57 8.73
N GLN A 175 -8.59 -13.15 8.37
CA GLN A 175 -7.52 -12.43 7.69
C GLN A 175 -7.94 -11.89 6.31
N ARG A 176 -8.86 -12.55 5.58
CA ARG A 176 -9.35 -12.06 4.28
C ARG A 176 -10.19 -10.80 4.44
N ILE A 177 -11.07 -10.80 5.44
CA ILE A 177 -11.88 -9.64 5.81
C ILE A 177 -10.97 -8.50 6.29
N ASN A 178 -10.01 -8.81 7.16
CA ASN A 178 -9.08 -7.80 7.68
C ASN A 178 -8.21 -7.17 6.57
N ARG A 179 -7.79 -7.94 5.55
CA ARG A 179 -7.07 -7.40 4.37
C ARG A 179 -7.93 -6.44 3.56
N ARG A 180 -9.15 -6.88 3.19
CA ARG A 180 -10.11 -6.03 2.47
C ARG A 180 -10.45 -4.77 3.25
N ASN A 181 -10.56 -4.86 4.57
CA ASN A 181 -10.78 -3.71 5.45
C ASN A 181 -9.62 -2.71 5.37
N ALA A 182 -8.37 -3.17 5.36
CA ALA A 182 -7.21 -2.28 5.21
C ALA A 182 -7.21 -1.55 3.86
N TYR A 183 -7.50 -2.24 2.75
CA TYR A 183 -7.62 -1.59 1.43
C TYR A 183 -8.78 -0.60 1.38
N TRP A 184 -9.92 -0.98 1.96
CA TRP A 184 -11.08 -0.12 2.03
C TRP A 184 -10.78 1.14 2.83
N ARG A 185 -10.20 1.04 4.03
CA ARG A 185 -9.83 2.20 4.85
C ARG A 185 -8.81 3.09 4.14
N MET A 186 -7.78 2.51 3.53
CA MET A 186 -6.68 3.25 2.90
C MET A 186 -7.05 3.91 1.58
N PHE A 187 -7.86 3.25 0.73
CA PHE A 187 -8.11 3.69 -0.65
C PHE A 187 -9.60 3.78 -1.01
N GLY A 188 -10.51 3.28 -0.16
CA GLY A 188 -11.91 3.08 -0.55
C GLY A 188 -12.06 2.06 -1.69
N LEU A 189 -11.08 1.18 -1.86
CA LEU A 189 -11.04 0.18 -2.92
C LEU A 189 -11.15 -1.22 -2.33
N GLU A 190 -11.65 -2.14 -3.15
CA GLU A 190 -11.73 -3.56 -2.83
C GLU A 190 -11.27 -4.42 -4.01
N PRO A 191 -10.70 -5.61 -3.76
CA PRO A 191 -10.35 -6.54 -4.83
C PRO A 191 -11.60 -6.92 -5.64
N PRO A 192 -11.51 -7.01 -6.98
CA PRO A 192 -12.66 -7.21 -7.87
C PRO A 192 -13.26 -8.61 -7.79
N HIS A 193 -12.54 -9.58 -7.23
CA HIS A 193 -13.05 -10.93 -6.99
C HIS A 193 -13.76 -11.01 -5.63
N SER A 194 -14.79 -11.85 -5.54
CA SER A 194 -15.44 -12.18 -4.27
C SER A 194 -14.61 -13.18 -3.47
N ILE A 195 -14.82 -13.25 -2.16
CA ILE A 195 -14.25 -14.33 -1.34
C ILE A 195 -14.97 -15.62 -1.72
N PRO A 196 -14.26 -16.67 -2.18
CA PRO A 196 -14.92 -17.93 -2.52
C PRO A 196 -15.68 -18.52 -1.33
N SER A 197 -16.89 -19.04 -1.61
CA SER A 197 -17.84 -19.50 -0.59
C SER A 197 -17.27 -20.51 0.39
N ARG A 198 -16.26 -21.27 -0.05
CA ARG A 198 -15.58 -22.28 0.76
C ARG A 198 -14.71 -21.71 1.89
N TRP A 199 -14.26 -20.46 1.75
CA TRP A 199 -13.49 -19.73 2.77
C TRP A 199 -14.31 -18.63 3.44
N ALA A 200 -15.52 -18.35 2.93
CA ALA A 200 -16.45 -17.45 3.57
C ALA A 200 -16.94 -18.07 4.89
N ARG A 201 -16.85 -17.31 5.98
CA ARG A 201 -17.40 -17.74 7.26
C ARG A 201 -18.92 -17.65 7.22
N SER A 202 -19.59 -18.73 7.63
CA SER A 202 -21.06 -18.76 7.71
C SER A 202 -21.59 -17.65 8.62
N GLY A 203 -22.64 -16.97 8.17
CA GLY A 203 -23.28 -15.88 8.92
C GLY A 203 -22.60 -14.51 8.81
N LEU A 204 -21.46 -14.38 8.12
CA LEU A 204 -20.88 -13.06 7.84
C LEU A 204 -21.60 -12.37 6.68
N PRO A 205 -21.88 -11.06 6.80
CA PRO A 205 -22.42 -10.26 5.70
C PRO A 205 -21.45 -10.18 4.52
N ALA A 206 -21.99 -10.02 3.30
CA ALA A 206 -21.21 -10.00 2.06
C ALA A 206 -20.13 -8.91 2.02
N GLU A 207 -20.30 -7.81 2.76
CA GLU A 207 -19.35 -6.70 2.87
C GLU A 207 -18.87 -6.49 4.31
N ALA A 208 -18.64 -7.58 5.06
CA ALA A 208 -18.25 -7.50 6.47
C ALA A 208 -17.02 -6.60 6.73
N TRP A 209 -16.11 -6.47 5.75
CA TRP A 209 -14.94 -5.58 5.86
C TRP A 209 -15.27 -4.08 5.90
N LYS A 210 -16.51 -3.67 5.56
CA LYS A 210 -16.95 -2.27 5.60
C LYS A 210 -17.58 -1.89 6.94
N GLN A 211 -17.92 -2.86 7.79
CA GLN A 211 -18.77 -2.63 8.98
C GLN A 211 -18.07 -1.81 10.07
N ASP A 212 -16.82 -2.15 10.40
CA ASP A 212 -16.05 -1.48 11.46
C ASP A 212 -15.20 -0.33 10.89
N THR A 213 -15.71 0.37 9.89
CA THR A 213 -15.00 1.47 9.23
C THR A 213 -15.58 2.80 9.70
N GLY A 214 -14.75 3.62 10.36
CA GLY A 214 -15.18 4.94 10.82
C GLY A 214 -15.42 5.90 9.66
N GLY A 215 -16.02 7.07 9.93
CA GLY A 215 -16.35 8.11 8.92
C GLY A 215 -15.16 8.72 8.16
N GLY A 216 -13.95 8.27 8.44
CA GLY A 216 -12.78 8.47 7.60
C GLY A 216 -12.49 7.20 6.82
N VAL A 217 -13.12 7.01 5.67
CA VAL A 217 -12.65 6.10 4.63
C VAL A 217 -12.16 6.95 3.48
N ASN A 218 -11.09 6.54 2.79
CA ASN A 218 -10.55 7.29 1.66
C ASN A 218 -11.33 7.02 0.36
N SER A 219 -12.67 7.10 0.39
CA SER A 219 -13.53 6.82 -0.78
C SER A 219 -13.20 7.70 -2.00
N GLY A 220 -12.78 8.95 -1.77
CA GLY A 220 -12.35 9.86 -2.84
C GLY A 220 -10.94 9.65 -3.38
N PHE A 221 -10.22 8.61 -2.93
CA PHE A 221 -8.84 8.36 -3.38
C PHE A 221 -8.78 8.11 -4.88
N ARG A 222 -9.63 7.23 -5.41
CA ARG A 222 -9.65 6.88 -6.84
C ARG A 222 -9.85 8.11 -7.71
N GLU A 223 -10.75 8.99 -7.33
CA GLU A 223 -11.08 10.21 -8.08
C GLU A 223 -9.88 11.15 -8.14
N LYS A 224 -9.22 11.40 -6.99
CA LYS A 224 -8.02 12.25 -6.93
C LYS A 224 -6.83 11.63 -7.65
N TRP A 225 -6.68 10.31 -7.54
CA TRP A 225 -5.63 9.57 -8.21
C TRP A 225 -5.78 9.65 -9.74
N THR A 226 -6.96 9.34 -10.26
CA THR A 226 -7.25 9.42 -11.69
C THR A 226 -7.11 10.86 -12.20
N GLU A 227 -7.51 11.85 -11.40
CA GLU A 227 -7.30 13.26 -11.73
C GLU A 227 -5.81 13.65 -11.77
N LEU A 228 -5.00 13.17 -10.82
CA LEU A 228 -3.54 13.37 -10.84
C LEU A 228 -2.94 12.81 -12.12
N LEU A 229 -3.26 11.56 -12.47
CA LEU A 229 -2.74 10.92 -13.68
C LEU A 229 -3.14 11.70 -14.94
N ARG A 230 -4.35 12.24 -14.99
CA ARG A 230 -4.85 13.06 -16.10
C ARG A 230 -4.09 14.38 -16.23
N GLN A 231 -3.81 15.06 -15.11
CA GLN A 231 -3.06 16.31 -15.11
C GLN A 231 -1.58 16.09 -15.47
N VAL A 232 -0.98 14.99 -15.02
CA VAL A 232 0.37 14.59 -15.41
C VAL A 232 0.43 14.28 -16.92
N TRP A 233 -0.56 13.56 -17.47
CA TRP A 233 -0.66 13.32 -18.91
C TRP A 233 -0.78 14.62 -19.71
N LEU A 234 -1.61 15.56 -19.25
CA LEU A 234 -1.69 16.90 -19.84
C LEU A 234 -0.33 17.62 -19.81
N GLY A 235 0.42 17.46 -18.71
CA GLY A 235 1.80 17.90 -18.59
C GLY A 235 2.71 17.31 -19.67
N PHE A 236 2.65 16.00 -19.89
CA PHE A 236 3.42 15.32 -20.94
C PHE A 236 3.08 15.83 -22.36
N GLU A 237 1.79 15.99 -22.67
CA GLU A 237 1.35 16.52 -23.97
C GLU A 237 1.89 17.93 -24.22
N ASN A 238 1.91 18.77 -23.18
CA ASN A 238 2.32 20.17 -23.27
C ASN A 238 3.83 20.40 -23.06
N ALA A 239 4.59 19.39 -22.61
CA ALA A 239 6.01 19.54 -22.28
C ALA A 239 6.87 20.03 -23.47
N ASN A 240 6.49 19.63 -24.69
CA ASN A 240 7.15 20.06 -25.93
C ASN A 240 6.38 21.16 -26.67
N ASN A 241 5.33 21.72 -26.06
CA ASN A 241 4.51 22.73 -26.69
C ASN A 241 5.22 24.10 -26.61
N GLY A 242 5.94 24.46 -27.66
CA GLY A 242 6.61 25.75 -27.77
C GLY A 242 5.73 26.90 -28.25
N ILE A 243 4.52 26.61 -28.75
CA ILE A 243 3.62 27.61 -29.36
C ILE A 243 2.17 27.34 -28.94
N GLY A 244 1.61 28.24 -28.14
CA GLY A 244 0.20 28.23 -27.73
C GLY A 244 0.02 28.25 -26.20
N PRO A 245 -1.23 28.30 -25.71
CA PRO A 245 -1.51 28.26 -24.28
C PRO A 245 -1.12 26.91 -23.67
N ASN A 246 -0.24 26.92 -22.65
CA ASN A 246 0.04 25.76 -21.83
C ASN A 246 -1.05 25.64 -20.74
N ALA A 247 -1.91 24.62 -20.86
CA ALA A 247 -3.00 24.39 -19.91
C ALA A 247 -2.57 23.63 -18.65
N THR A 248 -1.31 23.22 -18.55
CA THR A 248 -0.77 22.50 -17.41
C THR A 248 -0.62 23.43 -16.21
N ASP A 249 -1.27 23.08 -15.10
CA ASP A 249 -1.18 23.80 -13.84
C ASP A 249 -0.34 23.00 -12.84
N LYS A 250 0.92 23.41 -12.66
CA LYS A 250 1.87 22.73 -11.78
C LYS A 250 1.48 22.80 -10.31
N GLU A 251 0.87 23.90 -9.87
CA GLU A 251 0.42 24.06 -8.48
C GLU A 251 -0.76 23.14 -8.20
N TYR A 252 -1.62 22.91 -9.20
CA TYR A 252 -2.70 21.95 -9.06
C TYR A 252 -2.20 20.49 -8.97
N VAL A 253 -1.16 20.12 -9.73
CA VAL A 253 -0.52 18.80 -9.61
C VAL A 253 0.08 18.61 -8.21
N ALA A 254 0.79 19.62 -7.69
CA ALA A 254 1.34 19.62 -6.34
C ALA A 254 0.24 19.52 -5.26
N PHE A 255 -0.88 20.23 -5.45
CA PHE A 255 -2.05 20.14 -4.58
C PHE A 255 -2.65 18.73 -4.56
N LEU A 256 -2.78 18.07 -5.71
CA LEU A 256 -3.28 16.69 -5.78
C LEU A 256 -2.35 15.71 -5.06
N CYS A 257 -1.03 15.85 -5.22
CA CYS A 257 -0.04 15.05 -4.50
C CYS A 257 -0.17 15.26 -2.98
N THR A 258 -0.27 16.50 -2.54
CA THR A 258 -0.46 16.86 -1.13
C THR A 258 -1.76 16.29 -0.56
N ALA A 259 -2.87 16.40 -1.31
CA ALA A 259 -4.15 15.85 -0.90
C ALA A 259 -4.13 14.32 -0.78
N LEU A 260 -3.47 13.62 -1.71
CA LEU A 260 -3.30 12.16 -1.65
C LEU A 260 -2.45 11.75 -0.44
N ARG A 261 -1.32 12.42 -0.20
CA ARG A 261 -0.51 12.24 1.01
C ARG A 261 -1.35 12.38 2.26
N ASP A 262 -2.09 13.48 2.40
CA ASP A 262 -2.87 13.77 3.61
C ASP A 262 -3.95 12.71 3.83
N MET A 263 -4.60 12.24 2.76
CA MET A 263 -5.55 11.12 2.83
C MET A 263 -4.90 9.85 3.38
N MET A 264 -3.72 9.45 2.88
CA MET A 264 -3.04 8.23 3.32
C MET A 264 -2.44 8.37 4.73
N ALA A 265 -1.76 9.48 5.01
CA ALA A 265 -1.17 9.79 6.32
C ALA A 265 -2.22 9.82 7.44
N MET A 266 -3.42 10.37 7.18
CA MET A 266 -4.51 10.38 8.15
C MET A 266 -5.02 8.99 8.53
N ARG A 267 -4.79 7.97 7.68
CA ARG A 267 -5.14 6.57 8.00
C ARG A 267 -4.12 5.90 8.90
N ARG A 268 -2.87 6.37 8.88
CA ARG A 268 -1.77 5.88 9.72
C ARG A 268 -1.66 6.57 11.08
N ARG A 269 -2.47 7.61 11.31
CA ARG A 269 -2.45 8.38 12.56
C ARG A 269 -2.71 7.46 13.76
N GLY A 270 -1.80 7.50 14.74
CA GLY A 270 -1.90 6.68 15.96
C GLY A 270 -1.68 5.18 15.72
N ALA A 271 -0.80 4.79 14.80
CA ALA A 271 -0.50 3.40 14.41
C ALA A 271 -1.63 2.66 13.69
N MET A 272 -2.75 3.33 13.45
CA MET A 272 -3.87 2.70 12.76
C MET A 272 -3.35 2.17 11.42
N LEU A 273 -3.60 0.90 11.11
CA LEU A 273 -3.23 0.28 9.83
C LEU A 273 -1.72 0.02 9.60
N ALA A 274 -0.79 0.63 10.34
CA ALA A 274 0.66 0.48 10.09
C ALA A 274 1.15 -0.98 10.13
N ARG A 275 0.73 -1.75 11.16
CA ARG A 275 1.08 -3.17 11.31
C ARG A 275 0.38 -4.06 10.28
N GLU A 276 -0.88 -3.73 9.96
CA GLU A 276 -1.67 -4.42 8.94
C GLU A 276 -1.03 -4.24 7.56
N GLU A 277 -0.63 -3.01 7.22
CA GLU A 277 0.07 -2.69 5.99
C GLU A 277 1.37 -3.47 5.84
N PHE A 278 2.24 -3.42 6.86
CA PHE A 278 3.49 -4.15 6.82
C PHE A 278 3.27 -5.66 6.62
N THR A 279 2.34 -6.24 7.39
CA THR A 279 2.06 -7.69 7.32
C THR A 279 1.48 -8.11 5.97
N TYR A 280 0.54 -7.35 5.42
CA TYR A 280 -0.07 -7.69 4.13
C TYR A 280 0.86 -7.46 2.96
N VAL A 281 1.68 -6.41 3.01
CA VAL A 281 2.74 -6.19 2.02
C VAL A 281 3.77 -7.31 2.08
N ALA A 282 4.20 -7.73 3.27
CA ALA A 282 5.08 -8.89 3.43
C ALA A 282 4.44 -10.13 2.80
N TYR A 283 3.19 -10.42 3.16
CA TYR A 283 2.43 -11.55 2.62
C TYR A 283 2.39 -11.55 1.09
N LEU A 284 1.93 -10.47 0.46
CA LEU A 284 1.83 -10.41 -1.00
C LEU A 284 3.20 -10.38 -1.68
N SER A 285 4.24 -9.86 -1.01
CA SER A 285 5.61 -9.91 -1.55
C SER A 285 6.19 -11.33 -1.61
N TYR A 286 5.78 -12.23 -0.71
CA TYR A 286 6.16 -13.64 -0.76
C TYR A 286 5.54 -14.37 -1.95
N PHE A 287 4.25 -14.10 -2.23
CA PHE A 287 3.59 -14.67 -3.40
C PHE A 287 4.10 -14.08 -4.71
N HIS A 288 4.40 -12.78 -4.74
CA HIS A 288 5.06 -12.20 -5.89
C HIS A 288 6.42 -12.87 -6.12
N LEU A 289 7.26 -13.01 -5.09
CA LEU A 289 8.54 -13.73 -5.19
C LEU A 289 8.37 -15.16 -5.71
N THR A 290 7.34 -15.87 -5.26
CA THR A 290 7.03 -17.23 -5.74
C THR A 290 6.86 -17.27 -7.26
N LEU A 291 6.31 -16.21 -7.85
CA LEU A 291 6.02 -16.08 -9.28
C LEU A 291 7.10 -15.32 -10.07
N ASP A 292 7.92 -14.50 -9.42
CA ASP A 292 8.82 -13.50 -10.03
C ASP A 292 10.26 -14.00 -10.23
N THR A 293 10.58 -15.26 -9.94
CA THR A 293 11.97 -15.72 -10.13
C THR A 293 12.35 -15.72 -11.60
N GLY A 294 13.50 -15.13 -11.94
CA GLY A 294 13.91 -14.86 -13.32
C GLY A 294 14.05 -16.10 -14.20
N SER A 295 14.46 -15.89 -15.46
CA SER A 295 14.60 -16.94 -16.47
C SER A 295 15.62 -18.04 -16.15
N THR A 296 16.43 -17.87 -15.10
CA THR A 296 17.54 -18.76 -14.75
C THR A 296 17.20 -19.78 -13.66
N THR A 297 16.28 -19.49 -12.75
CA THR A 297 15.86 -20.47 -11.72
C THR A 297 14.41 -20.28 -11.33
N GLU A 298 13.60 -21.30 -11.56
CA GLU A 298 12.18 -21.33 -11.21
C GLU A 298 12.01 -21.70 -9.73
N THR A 299 10.96 -21.18 -9.10
CA THR A 299 10.62 -21.62 -7.75
C THR A 299 10.18 -23.08 -7.75
N PRO A 300 10.44 -23.83 -6.64
CA PRO A 300 10.14 -25.25 -6.60
C PRO A 300 8.69 -25.58 -6.95
N ILE A 301 7.74 -24.80 -6.45
CA ILE A 301 6.31 -25.02 -6.71
C ILE A 301 5.92 -24.74 -8.17
N VAL A 302 6.53 -23.74 -8.82
CA VAL A 302 6.28 -23.43 -10.24
C VAL A 302 6.81 -24.57 -11.12
N SER A 303 8.00 -25.07 -10.82
CA SER A 303 8.58 -26.20 -11.56
C SER A 303 7.76 -27.48 -11.37
N ASP A 304 7.40 -27.83 -10.13
CA ASP A 304 6.72 -29.10 -9.83
C ASP A 304 5.26 -29.13 -10.32
N LEU A 305 4.59 -27.98 -10.38
CA LEU A 305 3.25 -27.88 -10.99
C LEU A 305 3.28 -27.80 -12.52
N ASP A 306 4.47 -27.79 -13.13
CA ASP A 306 4.68 -27.54 -14.56
C ASP A 306 3.98 -26.25 -15.01
N ALA A 307 4.17 -25.18 -14.22
CA ALA A 307 3.50 -23.90 -14.39
C ALA A 307 4.44 -22.79 -14.90
N ARG A 308 5.38 -23.16 -15.77
CA ARG A 308 6.46 -22.29 -16.28
C ARG A 308 5.93 -21.17 -17.16
N GLY A 309 6.49 -19.97 -17.09
CA GLY A 309 6.05 -18.84 -17.92
C GLY A 309 7.06 -17.70 -17.98
N PRO A 310 6.92 -16.80 -18.97
CA PRO A 310 7.83 -15.67 -19.16
C PRO A 310 7.74 -14.61 -18.05
N GLY A 311 6.61 -14.51 -17.36
CA GLY A 311 6.41 -13.58 -16.27
C GLY A 311 5.48 -14.13 -15.17
N PRO A 312 5.28 -13.34 -14.10
CA PRO A 312 4.49 -13.76 -12.94
C PRO A 312 3.01 -14.01 -13.27
N ALA A 313 2.45 -13.26 -14.21
CA ALA A 313 1.05 -13.39 -14.61
C ALA A 313 0.77 -14.72 -15.34
N GLU A 314 1.62 -15.11 -16.29
CA GLU A 314 1.45 -16.36 -17.03
C GLU A 314 1.66 -17.58 -16.13
N ARG A 315 2.61 -17.48 -15.19
CA ARG A 315 2.83 -18.52 -14.17
C ARG A 315 1.62 -18.64 -13.26
N LEU A 316 1.05 -17.52 -12.82
CA LEU A 316 -0.17 -17.51 -12.02
C LEU A 316 -1.34 -18.17 -12.77
N GLU A 317 -1.53 -17.84 -14.05
CA GLU A 317 -2.57 -18.45 -14.89
C GLU A 317 -2.42 -19.97 -14.99
N LYS A 318 -1.20 -20.45 -15.21
CA LYS A 318 -0.93 -21.89 -15.28
C LYS A 318 -1.15 -22.59 -13.94
N ILE A 319 -0.73 -21.99 -12.82
CA ILE A 319 -1.01 -22.51 -11.48
C ILE A 319 -2.53 -22.54 -11.23
N ALA A 320 -3.23 -21.46 -11.56
CA ALA A 320 -4.68 -21.36 -11.40
C ALA A 320 -5.41 -22.47 -12.16
N ALA A 321 -4.99 -22.75 -13.39
CA ALA A 321 -5.54 -23.84 -14.20
C ALA A 321 -5.40 -25.21 -13.52
N LYS A 322 -4.27 -25.48 -12.83
CA LYS A 322 -4.06 -26.74 -12.07
C LYS A 322 -5.04 -26.89 -10.90
N VAL A 323 -5.49 -25.77 -10.35
CA VAL A 323 -6.48 -25.75 -9.25
C VAL A 323 -7.90 -25.42 -9.70
N GLY A 324 -8.16 -25.37 -11.01
CA GLY A 324 -9.51 -25.09 -11.55
C GLY A 324 -10.02 -23.68 -11.24
N MET A 325 -9.11 -22.72 -11.13
CA MET A 325 -9.41 -21.30 -10.93
C MET A 325 -8.91 -20.48 -12.12
N THR A 326 -9.34 -19.21 -12.20
CA THR A 326 -8.88 -18.28 -13.23
C THR A 326 -8.44 -16.99 -12.53
N PRO A 327 -7.23 -16.48 -12.81
CA PRO A 327 -6.81 -15.19 -12.27
C PRO A 327 -7.56 -14.04 -12.96
N ALA A 328 -7.36 -12.81 -12.48
CA ALA A 328 -7.93 -11.65 -13.16
C ALA A 328 -7.38 -11.52 -14.59
N ALA A 329 -8.23 -11.14 -15.56
CA ALA A 329 -7.85 -11.02 -16.96
C ALA A 329 -6.70 -10.02 -17.21
N ARG A 330 -6.55 -9.02 -16.32
CA ARG A 330 -5.52 -7.97 -16.37
C ARG A 330 -4.37 -8.22 -15.39
N SER A 331 -4.08 -9.49 -15.08
CA SER A 331 -3.07 -9.84 -14.07
C SER A 331 -1.68 -9.33 -14.46
N ARG A 332 -1.31 -9.35 -15.74
CA ARG A 332 -0.01 -8.84 -16.20
C ARG A 332 0.14 -7.36 -15.86
N GLU A 333 -0.85 -6.56 -16.20
CA GLU A 333 -0.84 -5.13 -15.91
C GLU A 333 -0.81 -4.85 -14.41
N LEU A 334 -1.54 -5.62 -13.61
CA LEU A 334 -1.56 -5.47 -12.15
C LEU A 334 -0.22 -5.81 -11.49
N PHE A 335 0.50 -6.86 -11.95
CA PHE A 335 1.83 -7.20 -11.44
C PHE A 335 2.84 -6.09 -11.73
N GLU A 336 2.88 -5.59 -12.96
CA GLU A 336 3.81 -4.52 -13.35
C GLU A 336 3.48 -3.19 -12.66
N LEU A 337 2.19 -2.88 -12.51
CA LEU A 337 1.73 -1.66 -11.88
C LEU A 337 2.03 -1.62 -10.37
N ALA A 338 2.09 -2.78 -9.71
CA ALA A 338 2.28 -2.87 -8.26
C ALA A 338 3.59 -2.23 -7.78
N ASP A 339 4.71 -2.53 -8.43
CA ASP A 339 6.02 -2.00 -8.07
C ASP A 339 6.09 -0.47 -8.33
N LEU A 340 5.61 -0.05 -9.50
CA LEU A 340 5.62 1.35 -9.92
C LEU A 340 4.74 2.24 -9.03
N MET A 341 3.51 1.80 -8.73
CA MET A 341 2.62 2.54 -7.83
C MET A 341 3.13 2.58 -6.39
N SER A 342 3.78 1.50 -5.93
CA SER A 342 4.41 1.48 -4.60
C SER A 342 5.44 2.60 -4.45
N GLY A 343 6.37 2.69 -5.41
CA GLY A 343 7.43 3.71 -5.43
C GLY A 343 6.87 5.13 -5.53
N LEU A 344 5.91 5.36 -6.42
CA LEU A 344 5.31 6.68 -6.62
C LEU A 344 4.49 7.17 -5.40
N LEU A 345 3.61 6.32 -4.84
CA LEU A 345 2.84 6.72 -3.67
C LEU A 345 3.75 6.98 -2.47
N ARG A 346 4.83 6.20 -2.31
CA ARG A 346 5.89 6.50 -1.33
C ARG A 346 6.50 7.87 -1.54
N ALA A 347 6.90 8.20 -2.76
CA ALA A 347 7.48 9.52 -3.06
C ALA A 347 6.50 10.67 -2.75
N ILE A 348 5.21 10.49 -3.05
CA ILE A 348 4.15 11.44 -2.67
C ILE A 348 4.09 11.60 -1.15
N GLU A 349 4.12 10.50 -0.41
CA GLU A 349 4.06 10.52 1.06
C GLU A 349 5.28 11.16 1.72
N LEU A 350 6.44 11.05 1.08
CA LEU A 350 7.71 11.64 1.49
C LEU A 350 7.87 13.11 1.11
N ASN A 351 6.79 13.75 0.64
CA ASN A 351 6.79 15.17 0.26
C ASN A 351 7.68 15.52 -0.93
N VAL A 352 7.93 14.57 -1.83
CA VAL A 352 8.80 14.82 -2.99
C VAL A 352 8.18 15.81 -3.97
N PHE A 353 6.84 15.87 -4.06
CA PHE A 353 6.07 16.64 -5.05
C PHE A 353 5.16 17.71 -4.43
N THR A 354 5.62 18.41 -3.39
CA THR A 354 4.78 19.34 -2.61
C THR A 354 4.65 20.75 -3.16
N THR A 355 5.57 21.18 -4.03
CA THR A 355 5.53 22.49 -4.70
C THR A 355 5.31 22.33 -6.19
N GLY A 356 4.85 23.38 -6.88
CA GLY A 356 4.69 23.36 -8.34
C GLY A 356 5.97 22.94 -9.09
N ASP A 357 7.12 23.49 -8.71
CA ASP A 357 8.41 23.15 -9.34
C ASP A 357 8.82 21.69 -9.10
N GLN A 358 8.51 21.15 -7.91
CA GLN A 358 8.74 19.74 -7.63
C GLN A 358 7.79 18.83 -8.41
N ALA A 359 6.53 19.24 -8.56
CA ALA A 359 5.52 18.49 -9.31
C ALA A 359 5.83 18.41 -10.82
N GLU A 360 6.57 19.37 -11.38
CA GLU A 360 7.07 19.30 -12.76
C GLU A 360 7.94 18.06 -13.02
N LEU A 361 8.60 17.50 -11.99
CA LEU A 361 9.38 16.24 -12.11
C LEU A 361 8.54 15.05 -12.62
N LEU A 362 7.22 15.09 -12.50
CA LEU A 362 6.33 14.01 -12.92
C LEU A 362 6.07 13.99 -14.44
N TYR A 363 6.29 15.11 -15.14
CA TYR A 363 5.90 15.23 -16.56
C TYR A 363 6.87 16.03 -17.44
N LEU A 364 7.77 16.82 -16.85
CA LEU A 364 8.76 17.61 -17.58
C LEU A 364 10.14 16.98 -17.47
N ASN A 365 10.86 16.88 -18.60
CA ASN A 365 12.24 16.39 -18.60
C ASN A 365 13.20 17.48 -18.14
N LEU A 366 13.71 17.34 -16.91
CA LEU A 366 14.69 18.24 -16.30
C LEU A 366 16.12 17.67 -16.35
N GLY A 367 16.33 16.58 -17.10
CA GLY A 367 17.62 15.91 -17.28
C GLY A 367 18.01 14.95 -16.15
N THR A 368 17.42 15.09 -14.95
CA THR A 368 17.72 14.26 -13.77
C THR A 368 16.64 13.21 -13.46
N ASN A 369 15.48 13.29 -14.10
CA ASN A 369 14.27 12.53 -13.75
C ASN A 369 13.78 11.58 -14.85
N GLN A 370 14.64 11.17 -15.79
CA GLN A 370 14.23 10.36 -16.95
C GLN A 370 13.54 9.04 -16.58
N THR A 371 14.05 8.33 -15.57
CA THR A 371 13.43 7.08 -15.08
C THR A 371 12.03 7.34 -14.51
N LEU A 372 11.88 8.38 -13.68
CA LEU A 372 10.58 8.76 -13.13
C LEU A 372 9.57 9.08 -14.24
N LEU A 373 9.97 9.76 -15.32
CA LEU A 373 9.07 10.04 -16.44
C LEU A 373 8.62 8.78 -17.19
N GLN A 374 9.54 7.82 -17.37
CA GLN A 374 9.21 6.52 -17.97
C GLN A 374 8.23 5.76 -17.08
N ASP A 375 8.49 5.72 -15.78
CA ASP A 375 7.63 5.09 -14.78
C ASP A 375 6.25 5.74 -14.74
N MET A 376 6.18 7.08 -14.73
CA MET A 376 4.92 7.82 -14.75
C MET A 376 4.08 7.52 -15.99
N ASN A 377 4.68 7.55 -17.18
CA ASN A 377 3.95 7.20 -18.41
C ASN A 377 3.49 5.73 -18.38
N ARG A 378 4.33 4.81 -17.89
CA ARG A 378 3.97 3.40 -17.74
C ARG A 378 2.82 3.21 -16.74
N ILE A 379 2.82 3.91 -15.61
CA ILE A 379 1.73 3.90 -14.62
C ILE A 379 0.42 4.35 -15.27
N ILE A 380 0.42 5.43 -16.06
CA ILE A 380 -0.77 5.93 -16.75
C ILE A 380 -1.34 4.87 -17.70
N ASP A 381 -0.47 4.27 -18.53
CA ASP A 381 -0.86 3.22 -19.48
C ASP A 381 -1.43 1.97 -18.78
N LEU A 382 -0.72 1.48 -17.76
CA LEU A 382 -1.12 0.29 -17.01
C LEU A 382 -2.39 0.54 -16.20
N TRP A 383 -2.54 1.70 -15.58
CA TRP A 383 -3.75 2.07 -14.83
C TRP A 383 -4.97 2.09 -15.74
N GLN A 384 -4.87 2.74 -16.90
CA GLN A 384 -5.95 2.79 -17.88
C GLN A 384 -6.29 1.39 -18.41
N SER A 385 -5.30 0.54 -18.69
CA SER A 385 -5.53 -0.85 -19.12
C SER A 385 -6.18 -1.72 -18.04
N ALA A 386 -5.73 -1.59 -16.79
CA ALA A 386 -6.17 -2.44 -15.68
C ALA A 386 -7.55 -2.05 -15.15
N THR A 387 -7.85 -0.75 -15.06
CA THR A 387 -9.11 -0.24 -14.46
C THR A 387 -10.19 0.12 -15.48
N GLY A 388 -9.80 0.34 -16.74
CA GLY A 388 -10.68 0.88 -17.77
C GLY A 388 -10.92 2.39 -17.68
N ASP A 389 -10.29 3.10 -16.73
CA ASP A 389 -10.38 4.56 -16.61
C ASP A 389 -9.70 5.24 -17.81
N ARG A 390 -10.43 6.12 -18.49
CA ARG A 390 -9.93 6.87 -19.66
C ARG A 390 -9.12 8.09 -19.23
N VAL A 391 -7.88 7.86 -18.80
CA VAL A 391 -6.98 8.92 -18.31
C VAL A 391 -6.50 9.82 -19.45
N LYS A 392 -6.21 9.24 -20.61
CA LYS A 392 -5.68 9.96 -21.78
C LYS A 392 -6.75 10.63 -22.63
N ASP A 393 -8.02 10.24 -22.47
CA ASP A 393 -9.10 10.85 -23.23
C ASP A 393 -9.38 12.25 -22.70
N ARG A 394 -9.48 13.22 -23.62
CA ARG A 394 -9.99 14.55 -23.26
C ARG A 394 -11.46 14.40 -22.85
N PRO A 395 -11.89 15.00 -21.73
CA PRO A 395 -13.31 15.04 -21.40
C PRO A 395 -14.06 15.65 -22.60
N SER A 396 -14.88 14.86 -23.27
CA SER A 396 -15.67 15.29 -24.43
C SER A 396 -16.89 16.12 -24.02
N GLY A 397 -16.69 17.04 -23.07
CA GLY A 397 -17.72 17.90 -22.51
C GLY A 397 -17.13 18.87 -21.49
N THR A 398 -17.66 20.09 -21.49
CA THR A 398 -17.30 21.21 -20.61
C THR A 398 -17.55 20.88 -19.14
N ARG A 399 -16.69 20.06 -18.53
CA ARG A 399 -16.59 20.05 -17.06
C ARG A 399 -15.76 21.28 -16.68
N PRO A 400 -16.32 22.26 -15.96
CA PRO A 400 -15.50 23.34 -15.43
C PRO A 400 -14.41 22.70 -14.57
N GLN A 401 -13.16 23.05 -14.84
CA GLN A 401 -12.11 22.80 -13.85
C GLN A 401 -12.60 23.36 -12.50
N PRO A 402 -12.36 22.67 -11.37
CA PRO A 402 -12.65 23.25 -10.08
C PRO A 402 -11.95 24.61 -9.99
N VAL A 403 -12.75 25.61 -9.63
CA VAL A 403 -12.45 27.04 -9.63
C VAL A 403 -11.02 27.30 -9.15
N ARG A 404 -10.22 27.97 -10.00
CA ARG A 404 -8.92 28.56 -9.64
C ARG A 404 -9.03 29.21 -8.27
N LEU A 405 -8.10 28.90 -7.36
CA LEU A 405 -7.95 29.67 -6.13
C LEU A 405 -7.82 31.16 -6.50
N PRO A 406 -8.61 32.06 -5.88
CA PRO A 406 -8.51 33.48 -6.19
C PRO A 406 -7.12 33.97 -5.80
N ASN A 407 -6.38 34.43 -6.81
CA ASN A 407 -5.15 35.19 -6.64
C ASN A 407 -5.46 36.40 -5.72
N PRO A 408 -4.64 36.75 -4.71
CA PRO A 408 -4.88 37.95 -3.91
C PRO A 408 -4.96 39.16 -4.84
N ALA A 409 -6.14 39.78 -4.88
CA ALA A 409 -6.43 40.91 -5.74
C ALA A 409 -5.46 42.06 -5.42
N SER A 410 -4.87 42.63 -6.48
CA SER A 410 -4.25 43.95 -6.41
C SER A 410 -5.29 44.97 -5.91
N PRO A 411 -4.90 45.93 -5.05
CA PRO A 411 -5.85 46.87 -4.47
C PRO A 411 -6.25 47.91 -5.53
N GLY A 412 -7.52 47.94 -5.94
CA GLY A 412 -7.97 48.98 -6.85
C GLY A 412 -9.46 48.98 -7.17
N VAL A 413 -10.11 50.05 -6.72
CA VAL A 413 -11.44 50.57 -7.12
C VAL A 413 -12.64 50.03 -6.34
N ALA A 414 -13.06 50.83 -5.36
CA ALA A 414 -14.32 50.68 -4.64
C ALA A 414 -15.52 51.01 -5.55
N PRO A 415 -16.65 50.27 -5.44
CA PRO A 415 -17.88 50.61 -6.14
C PRO A 415 -18.61 51.79 -5.45
N PRO A 416 -19.44 52.55 -6.20
CA PRO A 416 -20.13 53.73 -5.67
C PRO A 416 -21.27 53.34 -4.72
N PRO A 417 -21.65 54.23 -3.77
CA PRO A 417 -22.64 53.93 -2.75
C PRO A 417 -24.08 53.94 -3.31
N PRO A 418 -24.98 53.13 -2.74
CA PRO A 418 -26.40 53.12 -3.10
C PRO A 418 -27.17 54.33 -2.52
N PRO A 419 -28.31 54.71 -3.14
CA PRO A 419 -29.10 55.87 -2.72
C PRO A 419 -29.88 55.62 -1.40
N PRO A 420 -30.26 56.69 -0.67
CA PRO A 420 -30.83 56.58 0.67
C PRO A 420 -32.30 56.15 0.66
N THR A 421 -32.60 55.14 1.48
CA THR A 421 -33.96 54.70 1.84
C THR A 421 -34.56 55.56 2.97
N ALA A 422 -35.84 55.90 2.82
CA ALA A 422 -36.65 56.70 3.75
C ALA A 422 -36.93 55.98 5.10
N PRO A 423 -37.25 56.73 6.18
CA PRO A 423 -37.32 56.19 7.53
C PRO A 423 -38.65 55.47 7.81
N VAL A 424 -38.57 54.30 8.45
CA VAL A 424 -39.72 53.58 9.02
C VAL A 424 -39.79 53.87 10.52
N MET A 425 -40.97 54.30 10.97
CA MET A 425 -41.29 54.66 12.36
C MET A 425 -41.32 53.46 13.31
N VAL A 426 -40.89 53.75 14.53
CA VAL A 426 -40.81 52.85 15.70
C VAL A 426 -42.12 52.88 16.49
N THR A 427 -42.68 51.71 16.79
CA THR A 427 -43.54 51.42 17.94
C THR A 427 -43.28 49.93 18.27
N GLY A 428 -43.12 49.41 19.49
CA GLY A 428 -43.15 49.86 20.87
C GLY A 428 -43.32 48.57 21.70
N THR A 429 -42.30 48.16 22.44
CA THR A 429 -42.33 47.12 23.51
C THR A 429 -43.01 47.69 24.78
N PRO A 430 -43.31 46.96 25.91
CA PRO A 430 -42.90 45.62 26.41
C PRO A 430 -44.10 44.87 27.12
N PRO A 431 -44.00 43.92 28.10
CA PRO A 431 -42.83 43.31 28.77
C PRO A 431 -42.83 41.78 28.98
N ALA A 432 -41.71 41.34 29.56
CA ALA A 432 -41.24 39.98 29.86
C ALA A 432 -41.96 39.26 31.01
N GLN A 433 -41.87 37.92 31.03
CA GLN A 433 -41.90 37.11 32.27
C GLN A 433 -41.17 35.74 32.14
N ALA A 434 -40.14 35.60 32.97
CA ALA A 434 -39.64 34.47 33.78
C ALA A 434 -39.58 32.99 33.32
N LEU A 435 -38.35 32.47 33.43
CA LEU A 435 -37.87 31.14 33.88
C LEU A 435 -38.87 30.10 34.45
N ALA A 436 -38.70 28.84 34.05
CA ALA A 436 -38.53 27.69 34.99
C ALA A 436 -37.93 26.46 34.29
N ALA A 437 -36.96 25.83 34.96
CA ALA A 437 -36.33 24.56 34.63
C ALA A 437 -37.10 23.38 35.23
N GLN A 438 -37.01 22.18 34.63
CA GLN A 438 -37.09 20.93 35.41
C GLN A 438 -36.48 19.73 34.66
N ASN A 439 -35.43 19.18 35.25
CA ASN A 439 -34.96 17.81 35.07
C ASN A 439 -35.87 16.85 35.87
N GLY A 440 -36.04 15.62 35.39
CA GLY A 440 -36.66 14.54 36.16
C GLY A 440 -36.34 13.16 35.57
N HIS A 441 -35.51 12.42 36.28
CA HIS A 441 -35.26 10.99 36.09
C HIS A 441 -36.51 10.16 36.46
N GLY A 442 -36.68 9.04 35.76
CA GLY A 442 -37.51 7.89 36.11
C GLY A 442 -36.94 6.66 35.43
#